data_AF-A0A3B8Y1R9-F1
#
_entry.id   AF-A0A3B8Y1R9-F1
#
_cell.length_a   1.000
_cell.length_b   1.000
_cell.length_c   1.000
_cell.angle_alpha   90.00
_cell.angle_beta   90.00
_cell.angle_gamma   90.00
#
_symmetry.space_group_name_H-M   'P 1'
#
loop_
_entity.id
_entity.type
_entity.pdbx_description
1 polymer ?
#
loop_
_entity_poly.entity_id
_entity_poly.type
_entity_poly.pdbx_seq_one_letter_code
_entity_poly.pdbx_strand_id
1 'polypeptide(L)' 'DRPDSFGKHSGLGLAISRQIVEAHGGTIRAGNRMRPDGGIAGARFTVELPSADGDSR' A
#
# COMPACT_ATOMS: atom_id res chain seq x y z
N ASP A 1 13.37 19.66 22.29
CA ASP A 1 12.77 18.45 21.72
C ASP A 1 11.84 18.76 20.55
N ARG A 2 12.32 18.63 19.31
CA ARG A 2 11.41 18.24 18.21
C ARG A 2 11.37 16.72 18.26
N PRO A 3 10.21 16.05 18.12
CA PRO A 3 10.20 14.59 18.02
C PRO A 3 10.81 14.18 16.68
N ASP A 4 12.13 14.13 16.63
CA ASP A 4 12.90 13.44 15.61
C ASP A 4 12.62 11.95 15.77
N SER A 5 11.64 11.43 15.01
CA SER A 5 11.49 10.01 14.61
C SER A 5 10.07 9.65 14.14
N PHE A 6 9.14 10.59 13.96
CA PHE A 6 7.90 10.32 13.24
C PHE A 6 8.20 10.11 11.73
N GLY A 7 8.56 8.90 11.32
CA GLY A 7 8.54 8.52 9.89
C GLY A 7 9.76 7.79 9.33
N LYS A 8 10.86 7.64 10.06
CA LYS A 8 11.95 6.73 9.64
C LYS A 8 11.64 5.33 10.16
N HIS A 9 11.12 4.47 9.29
CA HIS A 9 10.71 3.07 9.54
C HIS A 9 9.43 2.83 10.38
N SER A 10 8.64 3.86 10.72
CA SER A 10 7.46 3.68 11.57
C SER A 10 6.33 2.82 10.99
N GLY A 11 6.42 2.40 9.71
CA GLY A 11 5.34 1.67 9.02
C GLY A 11 4.08 2.50 8.79
N LEU A 12 4.09 3.79 9.16
CA LEU A 12 2.91 4.65 9.18
C LEU A 12 2.35 4.91 7.78
N GLY A 13 3.21 5.10 6.77
CA GLY A 13 2.77 5.34 5.40
C GLY A 13 1.90 4.20 4.86
N LEU A 14 2.35 2.95 5.02
CA LEU A 14 1.57 1.79 4.60
C LEU A 14 0.30 1.61 5.43
N ALA A 15 0.35 1.89 6.74
CA ALA A 15 -0.81 1.81 7.61
C ALA A 15 -1.91 2.82 7.22
N ILE A 16 -1.54 4.08 6.95
CA ILE A 16 -2.48 5.11 6.49
C ILE A 16 -3.03 4.75 5.11
N SER A 17 -2.18 4.34 4.17
CA SER A 17 -2.64 3.90 2.84
C SER A 17 -3.61 2.72 2.94
N ARG A 18 -3.35 1.76 3.82
CA ARG A 18 -4.26 0.63 4.07
C ARG A 18 -5.61 1.10 4.60
N GLN A 19 -5.62 1.96 5.62
CA GLN A 19 -6.86 2.51 6.19
C GLN A 19 -7.70 3.22 5.13
N ILE A 20 -7.07 4.04 4.28
CA ILE A 20 -7.78 4.75 3.20
C ILE A 20 -8.35 3.75 2.19
N VAL A 21 -7.55 2.79 1.73
CA VAL A 21 -8.00 1.81 0.72
C VAL A 21 -9.12 0.91 1.26
N GLU A 22 -9.02 0.45 2.50
CA GLU A 22 -10.06 -0.35 3.17
C GLU A 22 -11.37 0.45 3.35
N ALA A 23 -11.28 1.74 3.68
CA ALA A 23 -12.45 2.61 3.79
C ALA A 23 -13.20 2.78 2.46
N HIS A 24 -12.54 2.56 1.32
CA HIS A 24 -13.15 2.56 -0.02
C HIS A 24 -13.50 1.14 -0.51
N GLY A 25 -13.52 0.13 0.38
CA GLY A 25 -13.84 -1.26 0.03
C GLY A 25 -12.76 -1.98 -0.77
N GLY A 26 -11.54 -1.43 -0.82
CA GLY A 26 -10.42 -2.00 -1.56
C GLY A 26 -9.45 -2.82 -0.72
N THR A 27 -8.38 -3.26 -1.37
CA THR A 27 -7.23 -3.90 -0.70
C THR A 27 -5.91 -3.33 -1.20
N ILE A 28 -4.89 -3.34 -0.34
CA ILE A 28 -3.52 -2.94 -0.68
C ILE A 28 -2.50 -3.99 -0.28
N ARG A 29 -1.55 -4.28 -1.17
CA ARG A 29 -0.42 -5.20 -0.93
C ARG A 29 0.89 -4.49 -1.28
N ALA A 30 1.91 -4.69 -0.45
CA ALA A 30 3.26 -4.22 -0.69
C ALA A 30 4.20 -5.42 -0.81
N GLY A 31 5.09 -5.40 -1.79
CA GLY A 31 6.05 -6.47 -2.01
C GLY A 31 7.24 -6.05 -2.86
N ASN A 32 8.20 -6.95 -3.00
CA ASN A 32 9.34 -6.74 -3.88
C ASN A 32 8.94 -6.96 -5.33
N ARG A 33 9.38 -6.06 -6.22
CA ARG A 33 9.39 -6.33 -7.64
C ARG A 33 10.58 -7.24 -7.93
N MET A 34 10.33 -8.42 -8.47
CA MET A 34 11.38 -9.37 -8.82
C MET A 34 11.85 -9.16 -10.26
N ARG A 35 13.15 -9.35 -10.50
CA ARG A 35 13.76 -9.51 -11.83
C ARG A 35 13.58 -10.96 -12.31
N PRO A 36 13.70 -11.22 -13.63
CA PRO A 36 13.63 -12.59 -14.17
C PRO A 36 14.69 -13.54 -13.60
N ASP A 37 15.83 -13.00 -13.15
CA ASP A 37 16.94 -13.74 -12.54
C ASP A 37 16.76 -14.01 -11.03
N GLY A 38 15.62 -13.60 -10.45
CA GLY A 38 15.32 -13.76 -9.02
C GLY A 38 15.85 -12.63 -8.13
N GLY A 39 16.56 -11.64 -8.68
CA GLY A 39 17.00 -10.46 -7.91
C GLY A 39 15.86 -9.49 -7.58
N ILE A 40 16.00 -8.71 -6.51
CA ILE A 40 15.06 -7.62 -6.19
C ILE A 40 15.34 -6.43 -7.13
N ALA A 41 14.34 -6.05 -7.91
CA ALA A 41 14.36 -4.92 -8.83
C ALA A 41 13.84 -3.61 -8.21
N GLY A 42 13.22 -3.68 -7.04
CA GLY A 42 12.60 -2.54 -6.35
C GLY A 42 11.36 -2.97 -5.55
N ALA A 43 10.48 -2.02 -5.27
CA ALA A 43 9.20 -2.25 -4.59
C ALA A 43 8.01 -2.18 -5.56
N ARG A 44 6.93 -2.88 -5.22
CA ARG A 44 5.63 -2.81 -5.89
C ARG A 44 4.54 -2.69 -4.83
N PHE A 45 3.64 -1.73 -5.05
CA PHE A 45 2.40 -1.59 -4.31
C PHE A 45 1.25 -1.86 -5.27
N THR A 46 0.36 -2.78 -4.91
CA THR A 46 -0.82 -3.13 -5.70
C THR A 46 -2.05 -2.73 -4.91
N VAL A 47 -2.90 -1.91 -5.51
CA VAL A 47 -4.17 -1.44 -4.96
C VAL A 47 -5.29 -1.96 -5.84
N GLU A 48 -6.27 -2.62 -5.23
CA GLU A 48 -7.47 -3.13 -5.87
C GLU A 48 -8.66 -2.39 -5.26
N LEU A 49 -9.50 -1.79 -6.09
CA LEU A 49 -10.69 -1.04 -5.68
C LEU A 49 -11.91 -1.56 -6.43
N PRO A 50 -13.10 -1.53 -5.82
CA PRO A 50 -14.36 -1.78 -6.53
C PRO A 50 -14.51 -0.83 -7.72
N SER A 51 -15.06 -1.32 -8.83
CA SER A 51 -15.50 -0.45 -9.92
C SER A 51 -16.67 0.41 -9.44
N ALA A 52 -16.74 1.67 -9.88
CA ALA A 52 -17.80 2.60 -9.49
C ALA A 52 -19.22 2.08 -9.79
N ASP A 53 -19.35 1.19 -10.80
CA ASP A 53 -20.64 0.62 -11.23
C ASP A 53 -21.03 -0.65 -10.46
N GLY A 54 -20.18 -1.11 -9.52
CA GLY A 54 -20.33 -2.37 -8.80
C GLY A 54 -21.42 -2.39 -7.74
N ASP A 55 -22.05 -1.25 -7.45
CA ASP A 55 -23.18 -1.12 -6.53
C ASP A 55 -24.48 -0.76 -7.29
N SER A 56 -24.73 -1.48 -8.39
CA SER A 56 -26.06 -1.56 -8.97
C SER A 56 -26.91 -2.53 -8.15
N ARG A 57 -27.27 -2.15 -6.91
CA ARG A 57 -28.31 -2.83 -6.13
C ARG A 57 -29.14 -1.86 -5.29
#